data_AF-A0A956QJ51-F1
#
_entry.id   AF-A0A956QJ51-F1
#
_cell.length_a   1.000
_cell.length_b   1.000
_cell.length_c   1.000
_cell.angle_alpha   90.00
_cell.angle_beta   90.00
_cell.angle_gamma   90.00
#
_symmetry.space_group_name_H-M   'P 1'
#
loop_
_entity.id
_entity.type
_entity.pdbx_description
1 polymer ?
#
loop_
_entity_poly.entity_id
_entity_poly.type
_entity_poly.pdbx_seq_one_letter_code
_entity_poly.pdbx_strand_id
1 'polypeptide(L)'
;MGSADSLEEFLKWGVKNYPAKHYMVVMMGPSEGISGMMDDILHDSKMSVADVGKAFANAQAETGKKIDVLTLNGSATNTMEIAYELKDKVKYLVGSQGIQAGAGMPIAQVANELKNANEEEGQDALTMVRYWTLMNSMGGAVGAGSSTISAIDLDKMGTVKDAWDGLGRALLNANVDAGKLNDLLDKTQDFQGTSVNQAYQNSRDAMHFAKLVLKDEEITDQAVKTAAQSAIDAIDGSLVGDAASGKYVAEANGMSVFAPTHYGFFRPEGTSIDDFDHQAGYDKTSFAKDTTWDEVLAKAGKDSWSNNALKKVGLSEGALDKIHANVNQHKGKVTGALGFASFAGWLNAVNAWRGAEPSGFLFLGPTAAVYAGVAGSGYDAIQAGQSMYHAATVLHDSDAVVNSGFDLARAGTKAVANLGYIVPELKPYAATAGMLTFLSPWIRDVYSIYSEYKQVRDGIELGQTPNMPSVEQWGAATARHYTNDKLWDHA
;
A
#
# COMPACT_ATOMS: atom_id res chain seq x y z
N MET A 1 -3.84 -12.24 -18.34
CA MET A 1 -5.31 -12.05 -18.34
C MET A 1 -5.66 -10.63 -17.91
N GLY A 2 -4.93 -9.62 -18.38
CA GLY A 2 -5.06 -8.23 -17.93
C GLY A 2 -6.17 -7.43 -18.62
N SER A 3 -7.22 -8.08 -19.15
CA SER A 3 -8.30 -7.42 -19.89
C SER A 3 -9.69 -7.93 -19.49
N ALA A 4 -10.67 -7.03 -19.56
CA ALA A 4 -12.07 -7.35 -19.28
C ALA A 4 -12.61 -8.46 -20.19
N ASP A 5 -12.28 -8.40 -21.49
CA ASP A 5 -12.82 -9.32 -22.49
C ASP A 5 -12.35 -10.76 -22.23
N SER A 6 -11.08 -10.97 -21.88
CA SER A 6 -10.57 -12.31 -21.55
C SER A 6 -11.21 -12.88 -20.28
N LEU A 7 -11.44 -12.04 -19.26
CA LEU A 7 -12.14 -12.46 -18.05
C LEU A 7 -13.61 -12.82 -18.34
N GLU A 8 -14.30 -11.99 -19.12
CA GLU A 8 -15.68 -12.21 -19.55
C GLU A 8 -15.81 -13.53 -20.33
N GLU A 9 -14.93 -13.79 -21.29
CA GLU A 9 -14.88 -15.04 -22.04
C GLU A 9 -14.67 -16.25 -21.13
N PHE A 10 -13.74 -16.15 -20.17
CA PHE A 10 -13.46 -17.21 -19.21
C PHE A 10 -14.70 -17.55 -18.35
N LEU A 11 -15.36 -16.53 -17.81
CA LEU A 11 -16.56 -16.70 -16.99
C LEU A 11 -17.68 -17.39 -17.78
N LYS A 12 -17.95 -16.89 -19.00
CA LYS A 12 -18.98 -17.47 -19.89
C LYS A 12 -18.64 -18.90 -20.28
N TRP A 13 -17.38 -19.16 -20.64
CA TRP A 13 -16.91 -20.49 -21.00
C TRP A 13 -17.09 -21.48 -19.84
N GLY A 14 -16.72 -21.09 -18.62
CA GLY A 14 -16.85 -21.92 -17.42
C GLY A 14 -18.31 -22.31 -17.16
N VAL A 15 -19.23 -21.35 -17.17
CA VAL A 15 -20.66 -21.62 -16.93
C VAL A 15 -21.28 -22.48 -18.02
N LYS A 16 -20.95 -22.22 -19.30
CA LYS A 16 -21.53 -22.96 -20.45
C LYS A 16 -21.03 -24.40 -20.54
N ASN A 17 -19.75 -24.64 -20.28
CA ASN A 17 -19.15 -25.98 -20.43
C ASN A 17 -19.28 -26.82 -19.15
N TYR A 18 -19.40 -26.17 -17.99
CA TYR A 18 -19.54 -26.82 -16.70
C TYR A 18 -20.73 -26.23 -15.90
N PRO A 19 -21.98 -26.57 -16.30
CA PRO A 19 -23.18 -26.11 -15.60
C PRO A 19 -23.22 -26.61 -14.15
N ALA A 20 -23.35 -25.69 -13.19
CA ALA A 20 -23.39 -25.96 -11.77
C ALA A 20 -24.47 -25.10 -11.06
N LYS A 21 -24.81 -25.50 -9.83
CA LYS A 21 -25.70 -24.71 -8.97
C LYS A 21 -25.00 -23.46 -8.43
N HIS A 22 -23.73 -23.62 -8.03
CA HIS A 22 -22.90 -22.58 -7.46
C HIS A 22 -21.58 -22.46 -8.21
N TYR A 23 -21.03 -21.24 -8.25
CA TYR A 23 -19.79 -20.92 -8.93
C TYR A 23 -18.83 -20.18 -8.01
N MET A 24 -17.59 -20.66 -7.99
CA MET A 24 -16.45 -19.99 -7.40
C MET A 24 -15.46 -19.61 -8.50
N VAL A 25 -14.98 -18.38 -8.48
CA VAL A 25 -13.99 -17.86 -9.43
C VAL A 25 -12.75 -17.44 -8.64
N VAL A 26 -11.60 -17.97 -9.04
CA VAL A 26 -10.32 -17.67 -8.42
C VAL A 26 -9.46 -16.92 -9.43
N MET A 27 -9.20 -15.64 -9.16
CA MET A 27 -8.31 -14.81 -9.95
C MET A 27 -7.01 -14.62 -9.16
N MET A 28 -5.88 -14.95 -9.77
CA MET A 28 -4.58 -14.88 -9.14
C MET A 28 -3.60 -14.09 -10.02
N GLY A 29 -2.93 -13.11 -9.43
CA GLY A 29 -1.95 -12.31 -10.12
C GLY A 29 -1.54 -11.05 -9.35
N PRO A 30 -0.43 -10.42 -9.74
CA PRO A 30 -0.02 -9.15 -9.16
C PRO A 30 -1.15 -8.13 -9.29
N SER A 31 -1.41 -7.40 -8.20
CA SER A 31 -2.50 -6.43 -8.13
C SER A 31 -2.08 -5.27 -7.23
N GLU A 32 -2.61 -4.10 -7.50
CA GLU A 32 -2.32 -2.83 -6.82
C GLU A 32 -3.63 -2.14 -6.39
N GLY A 33 -4.64 -2.95 -6.07
CA GLY A 33 -5.99 -2.51 -5.75
C GLY A 33 -6.62 -1.69 -6.86
N ILE A 34 -7.11 -0.50 -6.50
CA ILE A 34 -7.76 0.41 -7.47
C ILE A 34 -6.83 0.80 -8.62
N SER A 35 -5.51 0.79 -8.41
CA SER A 35 -4.52 1.16 -9.43
C SER A 35 -4.39 0.12 -10.54
N GLY A 36 -5.03 -1.03 -10.38
CA GLY A 36 -5.15 -2.09 -11.37
C GLY A 36 -4.89 -3.45 -10.78
N MET A 37 -5.54 -4.46 -11.36
CA MET A 37 -5.54 -5.84 -10.88
C MET A 37 -5.11 -6.79 -11.98
N MET A 38 -4.53 -7.93 -11.57
CA MET A 38 -4.14 -9.03 -12.44
C MET A 38 -3.21 -8.60 -13.58
N ASP A 39 -2.11 -7.94 -13.21
CA ASP A 39 -1.11 -7.41 -14.15
C ASP A 39 -0.54 -8.50 -15.07
N ASP A 40 -0.64 -8.24 -16.38
CA ASP A 40 -0.12 -9.05 -17.47
C ASP A 40 1.10 -8.35 -18.06
N ILE A 41 2.24 -8.62 -17.44
CA ILE A 41 3.54 -8.02 -17.77
C ILE A 41 3.91 -8.24 -19.25
N LEU A 42 3.49 -9.35 -19.85
CA LEU A 42 3.82 -9.66 -21.26
C LEU A 42 3.10 -8.73 -22.24
N HIS A 43 1.92 -8.23 -21.86
CA HIS A 43 1.07 -7.40 -22.70
C HIS A 43 0.94 -5.96 -22.19
N ASP A 44 1.63 -5.62 -21.10
CA ASP A 44 1.59 -4.30 -20.44
C ASP A 44 0.14 -3.87 -20.15
N SER A 45 -0.64 -4.80 -19.58
CA SER A 45 -2.08 -4.62 -19.35
C SER A 45 -2.49 -5.06 -17.96
N LYS A 46 -3.38 -4.29 -17.32
CA LYS A 46 -3.98 -4.58 -16.03
C LYS A 46 -5.45 -4.16 -16.05
N MET A 47 -6.30 -4.87 -15.32
CA MET A 47 -7.73 -4.56 -15.26
C MET A 47 -8.00 -3.46 -14.24
N SER A 48 -8.73 -2.42 -14.64
CA SER A 48 -9.31 -1.45 -13.70
C SER A 48 -10.46 -2.08 -12.89
N VAL A 49 -10.91 -1.39 -11.84
CA VAL A 49 -12.11 -1.78 -11.09
C VAL A 49 -13.34 -1.89 -12.02
N ALA A 50 -13.50 -0.94 -12.94
CA ALA A 50 -14.58 -0.91 -13.91
C ALA A 50 -14.50 -2.07 -14.91
N ASP A 51 -13.31 -2.47 -15.34
CA ASP A 51 -13.11 -3.62 -16.24
C ASP A 51 -13.59 -4.92 -15.61
N VAL A 52 -13.24 -5.15 -14.33
CA VAL A 52 -13.70 -6.32 -13.58
C VAL A 52 -15.23 -6.26 -13.42
N GLY A 53 -15.78 -5.11 -13.00
CA GLY A 53 -17.23 -4.92 -12.88
C GLY A 53 -17.97 -5.22 -14.19
N LYS A 54 -17.49 -4.70 -15.32
CA LYS A 54 -18.05 -4.94 -16.65
C LYS A 54 -18.03 -6.42 -17.02
N ALA A 55 -16.90 -7.10 -16.85
CA ALA A 55 -16.75 -8.52 -17.20
C ALA A 55 -17.76 -9.41 -16.45
N PHE A 56 -17.90 -9.21 -15.13
CA PHE A 56 -18.87 -9.96 -14.33
C PHE A 56 -20.33 -9.62 -14.70
N ALA A 57 -20.64 -8.34 -14.95
CA ALA A 57 -21.98 -7.92 -15.37
C ALA A 57 -22.39 -8.59 -16.69
N ASN A 58 -21.50 -8.57 -17.68
CA ASN A 58 -21.75 -9.14 -18.99
C ASN A 58 -21.88 -10.67 -18.92
N ALA A 59 -21.02 -11.33 -18.14
CA ALA A 59 -21.11 -12.77 -17.92
C ALA A 59 -22.43 -13.16 -17.24
N GLN A 60 -22.87 -12.43 -16.21
CA GLN A 60 -24.15 -12.68 -15.56
C GLN A 60 -25.34 -12.43 -16.50
N ALA A 61 -25.32 -11.35 -17.28
CA ALA A 61 -26.38 -11.03 -18.24
C ALA A 61 -26.54 -12.12 -19.32
N GLU A 62 -25.44 -12.69 -19.80
CA GLU A 62 -25.49 -13.72 -20.84
C GLU A 62 -25.80 -15.12 -20.29
N THR A 63 -25.29 -15.45 -19.10
CA THR A 63 -25.42 -16.80 -18.53
C THR A 63 -26.61 -16.97 -17.58
N GLY A 64 -27.17 -15.86 -17.08
CA GLY A 64 -28.19 -15.86 -16.03
C GLY A 64 -27.67 -16.33 -14.66
N LYS A 65 -26.35 -16.42 -14.46
CA LYS A 65 -25.72 -16.90 -13.23
C LYS A 65 -24.96 -15.77 -12.53
N LYS A 66 -25.36 -15.46 -11.29
CA LYS A 66 -24.56 -14.67 -10.33
C LYS A 66 -23.47 -15.59 -9.77
N ILE A 67 -22.24 -15.10 -9.67
CA ILE A 67 -21.13 -15.87 -9.07
C ILE A 67 -21.28 -15.83 -7.55
N ASP A 68 -21.15 -16.98 -6.88
CA ASP A 68 -21.30 -17.06 -5.42
C ASP A 68 -20.05 -16.54 -4.71
N VAL A 69 -18.87 -16.93 -5.19
CA VAL A 69 -17.60 -16.58 -4.55
C VAL A 69 -16.60 -16.08 -5.58
N LEU A 70 -16.09 -14.87 -5.39
CA LEU A 70 -14.92 -14.37 -6.09
C LEU A 70 -13.76 -14.27 -5.12
N THR A 71 -12.61 -14.83 -5.50
CA THR A 71 -11.38 -14.66 -4.75
C THR A 71 -10.36 -13.91 -5.60
N LEU A 72 -9.98 -12.72 -5.16
CA LEU A 72 -8.96 -11.90 -5.78
C LEU A 72 -7.64 -12.11 -5.01
N ASN A 73 -6.90 -13.13 -5.42
CA ASN A 73 -5.61 -13.51 -4.85
C ASN A 73 -4.49 -12.61 -5.40
N GLY A 74 -4.48 -11.38 -4.90
CA GLY A 74 -3.53 -10.33 -5.21
C GLY A 74 -3.52 -9.29 -4.10
N SER A 75 -2.53 -8.40 -4.13
CA SER A 75 -2.38 -7.37 -3.10
C SER A 75 -3.46 -6.28 -3.22
N ALA A 76 -3.91 -5.76 -2.07
CA ALA A 76 -4.85 -4.65 -1.94
C ALA A 76 -6.19 -4.82 -2.71
N THR A 77 -6.72 -6.05 -2.77
CA THR A 77 -7.94 -6.39 -3.50
C THR A 77 -9.23 -6.28 -2.69
N ASN A 78 -9.15 -6.20 -1.35
CA ASN A 78 -10.30 -5.99 -0.47
C ASN A 78 -10.48 -4.52 -0.11
N THR A 79 -10.97 -3.75 -1.07
CA THR A 79 -11.30 -2.34 -0.89
C THR A 79 -12.80 -2.08 -1.10
N MET A 80 -13.32 -1.01 -0.49
CA MET A 80 -14.71 -0.58 -0.66
C MET A 80 -15.07 -0.35 -2.13
N GLU A 81 -14.15 0.20 -2.92
CA GLU A 81 -14.35 0.49 -4.34
C GLU A 81 -14.59 -0.79 -5.14
N ILE A 82 -13.75 -1.81 -4.92
CA ILE A 82 -13.86 -3.11 -5.60
C ILE A 82 -15.12 -3.85 -5.12
N ALA A 83 -15.34 -3.90 -3.80
CA ALA A 83 -16.50 -4.58 -3.23
C ALA A 83 -17.82 -3.93 -3.69
N TYR A 84 -17.90 -2.60 -3.70
CA TYR A 84 -19.10 -1.89 -4.15
C TYR A 84 -19.36 -2.07 -5.64
N GLU A 85 -18.32 -2.06 -6.47
CA GLU A 85 -18.45 -2.34 -7.90
C GLU A 85 -19.01 -3.76 -8.14
N LEU A 86 -18.71 -4.73 -7.28
CA LEU A 86 -19.13 -6.13 -7.46
C LEU A 86 -20.45 -6.51 -6.76
N LYS A 87 -21.07 -5.60 -5.99
CA LYS A 87 -22.19 -5.89 -5.07
C LYS A 87 -23.35 -6.69 -5.69
N ASP A 88 -23.74 -6.35 -6.91
CA ASP A 88 -24.87 -6.96 -7.62
C ASP A 88 -24.47 -8.18 -8.48
N LYS A 89 -23.17 -8.44 -8.58
CA LYS A 89 -22.54 -9.32 -9.56
C LYS A 89 -21.95 -10.59 -8.94
N VAL A 90 -21.54 -10.49 -7.68
CA VAL A 90 -20.95 -11.57 -6.88
C VAL A 90 -21.58 -11.56 -5.48
N LYS A 91 -21.71 -12.72 -4.82
CA LYS A 91 -22.27 -12.81 -3.47
C LYS A 91 -21.21 -12.58 -2.37
N TYR A 92 -20.04 -13.21 -2.49
CA TYR A 92 -18.93 -13.02 -1.54
C TYR A 92 -17.63 -12.69 -2.25
N LEU A 93 -16.89 -11.72 -1.71
CA LEU A 93 -15.54 -11.37 -2.16
C LEU A 93 -14.53 -11.81 -1.09
N VAL A 94 -13.47 -12.50 -1.51
CA VAL A 94 -12.30 -12.79 -0.67
C VAL A 94 -11.06 -12.15 -1.27
N GLY A 95 -10.28 -11.46 -0.46
CA GLY A 95 -9.12 -10.70 -0.92
C GLY A 95 -8.24 -10.25 0.23
N SER A 96 -7.23 -9.45 -0.08
CA SER A 96 -6.28 -8.90 0.89
C SER A 96 -6.43 -7.39 1.01
N GLN A 97 -6.38 -6.85 2.22
CA GLN A 97 -6.30 -5.39 2.40
C GLN A 97 -4.92 -4.85 1.99
N GLY A 98 -3.89 -5.65 2.22
CA GLY A 98 -2.50 -5.29 1.99
C GLY A 98 -1.77 -6.19 1.04
N ILE A 99 -0.44 -6.18 1.16
CA ILE A 99 0.46 -6.98 0.33
C ILE A 99 0.28 -8.46 0.64
N GLN A 100 0.14 -9.26 -0.42
CA GLN A 100 0.06 -10.71 -0.31
C GLN A 100 1.26 -11.36 -1.00
N ALA A 101 1.89 -12.35 -0.37
CA ALA A 101 2.88 -13.17 -1.06
C ALA A 101 2.20 -14.14 -2.02
N GLY A 102 2.58 -14.09 -3.30
CA GLY A 102 2.01 -14.95 -4.34
C GLY A 102 2.19 -16.46 -4.13
N ALA A 103 3.10 -16.88 -3.24
CA ALA A 103 3.36 -18.29 -2.92
C ALA A 103 2.39 -18.90 -1.87
N GLY A 104 1.50 -18.09 -1.29
CA GLY A 104 0.75 -18.46 -0.08
C GLY A 104 -0.58 -19.21 -0.29
N MET A 105 -1.03 -19.49 -1.52
CA MET A 105 -2.38 -20.03 -1.71
C MET A 105 -2.42 -21.57 -1.82
N PRO A 106 -3.01 -22.29 -0.85
CA PRO A 106 -3.06 -23.75 -0.89
C PRO A 106 -4.21 -24.27 -1.76
N ILE A 107 -4.27 -23.85 -3.04
CA ILE A 107 -5.38 -24.18 -3.98
C ILE A 107 -5.69 -25.68 -3.98
N ALA A 108 -4.67 -26.53 -3.96
CA ALA A 108 -4.85 -27.99 -3.94
C ALA A 108 -5.52 -28.48 -2.64
N GLN A 109 -5.17 -27.90 -1.49
CA GLN A 109 -5.80 -28.26 -0.23
C GLN A 109 -7.23 -27.75 -0.20
N VAL A 110 -7.48 -26.49 -0.59
CA VAL A 110 -8.85 -25.97 -0.59
C VAL A 110 -9.73 -26.68 -1.61
N ALA A 111 -9.20 -27.06 -2.78
CA ALA A 111 -9.92 -27.85 -3.78
C ALA A 111 -10.26 -29.26 -3.27
N ASN A 112 -9.37 -29.88 -2.49
CA ASN A 112 -9.65 -31.17 -1.84
C ASN A 112 -10.70 -31.03 -0.74
N GLU A 113 -10.62 -29.99 0.10
CA GLU A 113 -11.65 -29.73 1.12
C GLU A 113 -12.99 -29.38 0.47
N LEU A 114 -13.01 -28.57 -0.59
CA LEU A 114 -14.19 -28.30 -1.42
C LEU A 114 -14.82 -29.59 -1.95
N LYS A 115 -14.00 -30.55 -2.40
CA LYS A 115 -14.48 -31.84 -2.88
C LYS A 115 -15.11 -32.65 -1.74
N ASN A 116 -14.46 -32.73 -0.59
CA ASN A 116 -14.96 -33.49 0.56
C ASN A 116 -16.25 -32.88 1.12
N ALA A 117 -16.27 -31.55 1.33
CA ALA A 117 -17.44 -30.81 1.80
C ALA A 117 -18.67 -30.95 0.87
N ASN A 118 -18.44 -31.13 -0.43
CA ASN A 118 -19.50 -31.37 -1.41
C ASN A 118 -19.99 -32.83 -1.44
N GLU A 119 -19.15 -33.80 -1.02
CA GLU A 119 -19.51 -35.23 -0.92
C GLU A 119 -20.27 -35.55 0.37
N GLU A 120 -20.00 -34.85 1.47
CA GLU A 120 -20.57 -35.19 2.79
C GLU A 120 -21.90 -34.50 3.13
N GLU A 121 -22.16 -33.23 2.77
CA GLU A 121 -23.52 -32.62 2.93
C GLU A 121 -23.68 -31.21 2.32
N GLY A 122 -23.18 -30.96 1.09
CA GLY A 122 -23.59 -29.78 0.30
C GLY A 122 -23.43 -28.43 1.01
N GLN A 123 -22.22 -28.16 1.53
CA GLN A 123 -21.94 -26.93 2.26
C GLN A 123 -22.23 -25.67 1.43
N ASP A 124 -22.77 -24.64 2.10
CA ASP A 124 -23.15 -23.41 1.45
C ASP A 124 -21.94 -22.52 1.08
N ALA A 125 -22.16 -21.54 0.20
CA ALA A 125 -21.10 -20.65 -0.26
C ALA A 125 -20.43 -19.85 0.88
N LEU A 126 -21.16 -19.57 1.96
CA LEU A 126 -20.65 -18.86 3.13
C LEU A 126 -19.59 -19.70 3.85
N THR A 127 -19.88 -20.98 4.05
CA THR A 127 -18.96 -21.91 4.71
C THR A 127 -17.69 -22.06 3.88
N MET A 128 -17.82 -22.19 2.55
CA MET A 128 -16.65 -22.27 1.66
C MET A 128 -15.78 -21.01 1.68
N VAL A 129 -16.41 -19.84 1.74
CA VAL A 129 -15.71 -18.56 1.87
C VAL A 129 -14.92 -18.44 3.16
N ARG A 130 -15.50 -18.89 4.28
CA ARG A 130 -14.85 -18.90 5.59
C ARG A 130 -13.63 -19.83 5.59
N TYR A 131 -13.77 -21.04 5.07
CA TYR A 131 -12.65 -21.96 4.88
C TYR A 131 -11.55 -21.37 4.01
N TRP A 132 -11.92 -20.80 2.86
CA TRP A 132 -10.96 -20.18 1.95
C TRP A 132 -10.18 -19.04 2.62
N THR A 133 -10.87 -18.19 3.36
CA THR A 133 -10.30 -17.05 4.10
C THR A 133 -9.26 -17.53 5.12
N LEU A 134 -9.64 -18.50 5.95
CA LEU A 134 -8.75 -19.07 6.96
C LEU A 134 -7.51 -19.71 6.32
N MET A 135 -7.69 -20.60 5.35
CA MET A 135 -6.57 -21.32 4.73
C MET A 135 -5.61 -20.39 3.98
N ASN A 136 -6.13 -19.39 3.28
CA ASN A 136 -5.31 -18.40 2.59
C ASN A 136 -4.51 -17.53 3.59
N SER A 137 -5.12 -17.16 4.72
CA SER A 137 -4.42 -16.39 5.76
C SER A 137 -3.23 -17.15 6.37
N MET A 138 -3.37 -18.47 6.55
CA MET A 138 -2.32 -19.33 7.10
C MET A 138 -1.12 -19.44 6.15
N GLY A 139 -1.38 -19.61 4.85
CA GLY A 139 -0.32 -19.68 3.85
C GLY A 139 0.39 -18.34 3.62
N GLY A 140 -0.34 -17.21 3.71
CA GLY A 140 0.23 -15.87 3.67
C GLY A 140 1.19 -15.59 4.84
N ALA A 141 0.81 -15.96 6.06
CA ALA A 141 1.62 -15.75 7.26
C ALA A 141 2.97 -16.50 7.21
N VAL A 142 2.98 -17.73 6.71
CA VAL A 142 4.19 -18.56 6.60
C VAL A 142 5.15 -18.05 5.52
N GLY A 143 4.62 -17.49 4.42
CA GLY A 143 5.43 -17.05 3.28
C GLY A 143 5.89 -15.59 3.31
N ALA A 144 5.10 -14.68 3.89
CA ALA A 144 5.29 -13.23 3.79
C ALA A 144 5.62 -12.53 5.13
N GLY A 145 5.52 -13.24 6.25
CA GLY A 145 5.59 -12.63 7.59
C GLY A 145 4.42 -11.70 7.94
N SER A 146 3.44 -11.55 7.04
CA SER A 146 2.17 -10.85 7.28
C SER A 146 1.05 -11.34 6.36
N SER A 147 -0.21 -11.20 6.81
CA SER A 147 -1.42 -11.57 6.08
C SER A 147 -2.56 -10.64 6.50
N THR A 148 -3.47 -10.28 5.58
CA THR A 148 -4.68 -9.47 5.85
C THR A 148 -5.86 -9.95 5.01
N ILE A 149 -6.13 -11.26 5.06
CA ILE A 149 -7.17 -11.87 4.23
C ILE A 149 -8.52 -11.74 4.92
N SER A 150 -9.50 -11.24 4.18
CA SER A 150 -10.87 -11.11 4.66
C SER A 150 -11.89 -11.48 3.60
N ALA A 151 -13.11 -11.73 4.04
CA ALA A 151 -14.25 -12.06 3.23
C ALA A 151 -15.42 -11.13 3.51
N ILE A 152 -16.01 -10.62 2.43
CA ILE A 152 -17.04 -9.58 2.45
C ILE A 152 -18.32 -10.16 1.82
N ASP A 153 -19.45 -10.01 2.54
CA ASP A 153 -20.79 -10.20 2.01
C ASP A 153 -21.17 -8.98 1.16
N LEU A 154 -21.19 -9.20 -0.15
CA LEU A 154 -21.39 -8.14 -1.13
C LEU A 154 -22.83 -7.63 -1.16
N ASP A 155 -23.80 -8.42 -0.69
CA ASP A 155 -25.19 -7.96 -0.55
C ASP A 155 -25.32 -6.87 0.55
N LYS A 156 -24.32 -6.72 1.44
CA LYS A 156 -24.26 -5.67 2.47
C LYS A 156 -23.60 -4.37 2.01
N MET A 157 -22.97 -4.35 0.84
CA MET A 157 -22.21 -3.18 0.39
C MET A 157 -23.06 -1.94 0.12
N GLY A 158 -24.37 -2.10 -0.09
CA GLY A 158 -25.31 -0.96 -0.09
C GLY A 158 -25.33 -0.23 1.26
N THR A 159 -25.51 -0.98 2.35
CA THR A 159 -25.50 -0.44 3.73
C THR A 159 -24.14 0.16 4.09
N VAL A 160 -23.04 -0.52 3.73
CA VAL A 160 -21.67 0.00 3.95
C VAL A 160 -21.50 1.34 3.24
N LYS A 161 -21.88 1.42 1.97
CA LYS A 161 -21.79 2.64 1.18
C LYS A 161 -22.58 3.77 1.82
N ASP A 162 -23.83 3.53 2.24
CA ASP A 162 -24.68 4.59 2.79
C ASP A 162 -24.17 5.09 4.14
N ALA A 163 -23.65 4.18 4.98
CA ALA A 163 -23.03 4.55 6.24
C ALA A 163 -21.73 5.34 6.04
N TRP A 164 -20.90 4.93 5.07
CA TRP A 164 -19.66 5.63 4.72
C TRP A 164 -19.90 7.02 4.12
N ASP A 165 -20.86 7.15 3.20
CA ASP A 165 -21.31 8.44 2.66
C ASP A 165 -21.86 9.34 3.77
N GLY A 166 -22.63 8.77 4.72
CA GLY A 166 -23.10 9.46 5.90
C GLY A 166 -21.97 10.02 6.77
N LEU A 167 -20.89 9.24 6.96
CA LEU A 167 -19.67 9.70 7.65
C LEU A 167 -18.99 10.84 6.88
N GLY A 168 -18.81 10.70 5.56
CA GLY A 168 -18.20 11.75 4.73
C GLY A 168 -18.96 13.07 4.80
N ARG A 169 -20.29 13.02 4.61
CA ARG A 169 -21.17 14.20 4.74
C ARG A 169 -21.11 14.81 6.13
N ALA A 170 -21.10 14.00 7.19
CA ALA A 170 -21.01 14.51 8.56
C ALA A 170 -19.69 15.26 8.81
N LEU A 171 -18.56 14.71 8.36
CA LEU A 171 -17.24 15.35 8.47
C LEU A 171 -17.19 16.69 7.72
N LEU A 172 -17.78 16.75 6.52
CA LEU A 172 -17.86 17.98 5.72
C LEU A 172 -18.78 19.02 6.37
N ASN A 173 -19.98 18.61 6.81
CA ASN A 173 -20.99 19.50 7.41
C ASN A 173 -20.55 20.07 8.75
N ALA A 174 -19.88 19.27 9.59
CA ALA A 174 -19.27 19.74 10.84
C ALA A 174 -18.03 20.64 10.59
N ASN A 175 -17.63 20.79 9.33
CA ASN A 175 -16.45 21.54 8.91
C ASN A 175 -15.18 21.16 9.68
N VAL A 176 -14.94 19.85 9.85
CA VAL A 176 -13.72 19.35 10.51
C VAL A 176 -12.50 19.92 9.78
N ASP A 177 -11.52 20.40 10.56
CA ASP A 177 -10.31 21.04 10.03
C ASP A 177 -9.55 20.11 9.07
N ALA A 178 -9.01 20.68 7.99
CA ALA A 178 -8.28 19.93 6.96
C ALA A 178 -7.02 19.26 7.53
N GLY A 179 -6.29 19.95 8.42
CA GLY A 179 -5.12 19.42 9.10
C GLY A 179 -5.47 18.25 10.02
N LYS A 180 -6.60 18.33 10.72
CA LYS A 180 -7.14 17.25 11.55
C LYS A 180 -7.58 16.04 10.72
N LEU A 181 -8.33 16.23 9.63
CA LEU A 181 -8.71 15.13 8.73
C LEU A 181 -7.48 14.41 8.19
N ASN A 182 -6.47 15.18 7.76
CA ASN A 182 -5.22 14.61 7.29
C ASN A 182 -4.46 13.83 8.38
N ASP A 183 -4.38 14.36 9.61
CA ASP A 183 -3.75 13.68 10.75
C ASP A 183 -4.44 12.35 11.07
N LEU A 184 -5.78 12.31 11.00
CA LEU A 184 -6.54 11.07 11.18
C LEU A 184 -6.28 10.07 10.06
N LEU A 185 -6.23 10.52 8.81
CA LEU A 185 -5.88 9.66 7.67
C LEU A 185 -4.43 9.15 7.77
N ASP A 186 -3.47 10.00 8.13
CA ASP A 186 -2.07 9.61 8.31
C ASP A 186 -1.89 8.56 9.41
N LYS A 187 -2.63 8.69 10.52
CA LYS A 187 -2.65 7.71 11.62
C LYS A 187 -3.38 6.41 11.26
N THR A 188 -4.22 6.43 10.22
CA THR A 188 -4.95 5.23 9.80
C THR A 188 -3.98 4.26 9.16
N GLN A 189 -4.06 3.00 9.58
CA GLN A 189 -3.30 1.86 9.03
C GLN A 189 -3.30 1.88 7.50
N ASP A 190 -2.13 2.02 6.90
CA ASP A 190 -1.88 1.72 5.50
C ASP A 190 -1.29 0.31 5.35
N PHE A 191 -1.11 -0.16 4.12
CA PHE A 191 -0.60 -1.50 3.87
C PHE A 191 0.68 -1.54 3.05
N GLN A 192 1.43 -0.44 3.02
CA GLN A 192 2.68 -0.35 2.27
C GLN A 192 3.74 -1.28 2.86
N GLY A 193 3.81 -1.39 4.19
CA GLY A 193 4.89 -2.10 4.85
C GLY A 193 6.24 -1.63 4.31
N THR A 194 7.18 -2.54 4.02
CA THR A 194 8.49 -2.16 3.46
C THR A 194 8.49 -1.89 1.95
N SER A 195 7.34 -1.93 1.29
CA SER A 195 7.23 -1.70 -0.16
C SER A 195 7.49 -0.24 -0.51
N VAL A 196 7.97 0.02 -1.72
CA VAL A 196 8.07 1.39 -2.29
C VAL A 196 6.87 1.75 -3.16
N ASN A 197 5.90 0.84 -3.30
CA ASN A 197 4.71 1.04 -4.11
C ASN A 197 3.63 1.81 -3.33
N GLN A 198 3.38 3.05 -3.75
CA GLN A 198 2.43 3.95 -3.11
C GLN A 198 0.97 3.50 -3.22
N ALA A 199 0.62 2.60 -4.15
CA ALA A 199 -0.74 2.08 -4.23
C ALA A 199 -1.18 1.41 -2.93
N TYR A 200 -0.26 0.75 -2.23
CA TYR A 200 -0.52 0.12 -0.94
C TYR A 200 -0.59 1.12 0.21
N GLN A 201 0.12 2.25 0.10
CA GLN A 201 0.06 3.35 1.06
C GLN A 201 -1.26 4.12 0.96
N ASN A 202 -1.74 4.27 -0.27
CA ASN A 202 -2.96 5.00 -0.58
C ASN A 202 -4.22 4.18 -0.29
N SER A 203 -4.09 2.90 0.02
CA SER A 203 -5.17 2.05 0.53
C SER A 203 -5.05 2.00 2.06
N ARG A 204 -6.07 2.48 2.77
CA ARG A 204 -6.05 2.55 4.24
C ARG A 204 -7.24 1.81 4.85
N ASP A 205 -7.08 1.34 6.08
CA ASP A 205 -8.12 0.59 6.79
C ASP A 205 -9.34 1.47 7.12
N ALA A 206 -10.49 1.14 6.52
CA ALA A 206 -11.68 1.99 6.61
C ALA A 206 -12.28 2.00 8.03
N MET A 207 -12.30 0.84 8.70
CA MET A 207 -12.85 0.74 10.05
C MET A 207 -11.94 1.43 11.07
N HIS A 208 -10.62 1.34 10.91
CA HIS A 208 -9.65 2.03 11.77
C HIS A 208 -9.82 3.55 11.64
N PHE A 209 -9.96 4.09 10.42
CA PHE A 209 -10.25 5.52 10.24
C PHE A 209 -11.52 5.93 11.00
N ALA A 210 -12.61 5.19 10.84
CA ALA A 210 -13.86 5.48 11.54
C ALA A 210 -13.69 5.38 13.08
N LYS A 211 -12.93 4.41 13.58
CA LYS A 211 -12.59 4.28 15.02
C LYS A 211 -11.77 5.48 15.52
N LEU A 212 -10.83 5.99 14.73
CA LEU A 212 -10.05 7.19 15.06
C LEU A 212 -10.95 8.42 15.12
N VAL A 213 -11.82 8.62 14.12
CA VAL A 213 -12.82 9.71 14.12
C VAL A 213 -13.73 9.61 15.35
N LEU A 214 -14.21 8.41 15.69
CA LEU A 214 -15.07 8.17 16.85
C LEU A 214 -14.36 8.48 18.18
N LYS A 215 -13.06 8.17 18.29
CA LYS A 215 -12.28 8.36 19.53
C LYS A 215 -11.62 9.74 19.67
N ASP A 216 -11.49 10.52 18.60
CA ASP A 216 -10.81 11.82 18.64
C ASP A 216 -11.55 12.85 19.52
N GLU A 217 -10.88 13.40 20.53
CA GLU A 217 -11.50 14.29 21.52
C GLU A 217 -11.80 15.71 20.98
N GLU A 218 -11.15 16.12 19.88
CA GLU A 218 -11.36 17.44 19.26
C GLU A 218 -12.59 17.46 18.36
N ILE A 219 -12.96 16.31 17.79
CA ILE A 219 -14.24 16.12 17.10
C ILE A 219 -15.35 15.99 18.16
N THR A 220 -16.03 17.09 18.45
CA THR A 220 -17.12 17.14 19.45
C THR A 220 -18.53 17.02 18.85
N ASP A 221 -18.64 17.09 17.52
CA ASP A 221 -19.93 16.97 16.82
C ASP A 221 -20.51 15.55 16.97
N GLN A 222 -21.66 15.44 17.61
CA GLN A 222 -22.30 14.16 17.89
C GLN A 222 -22.79 13.45 16.63
N ALA A 223 -23.16 14.18 15.58
CA ALA A 223 -23.57 13.58 14.31
C ALA A 223 -22.38 12.90 13.63
N VAL A 224 -21.18 13.49 13.71
CA VAL A 224 -19.94 12.85 13.24
C VAL A 224 -19.66 11.56 14.02
N LYS A 225 -19.78 11.58 15.36
CA LYS A 225 -19.57 10.39 16.20
C LYS A 225 -20.57 9.27 15.87
N THR A 226 -21.85 9.60 15.73
CA THR A 226 -22.87 8.63 15.36
C THR A 226 -22.66 8.07 13.95
N ALA A 227 -22.26 8.91 12.99
CA ALA A 227 -21.94 8.46 11.64
C ALA A 227 -20.70 7.54 11.61
N ALA A 228 -19.66 7.86 12.40
CA ALA A 228 -18.47 7.03 12.53
C ALA A 228 -18.81 5.65 13.13
N GLN A 229 -19.64 5.60 14.18
CA GLN A 229 -20.12 4.33 14.73
C GLN A 229 -20.95 3.54 13.71
N SER A 230 -21.83 4.21 12.97
CA SER A 230 -22.64 3.55 11.92
C SER A 230 -21.77 2.95 10.82
N ALA A 231 -20.69 3.63 10.43
CA ALA A 231 -19.72 3.11 9.47
C ALA A 231 -18.99 1.88 10.02
N ILE A 232 -18.56 1.90 11.28
CA ILE A 232 -17.94 0.73 11.95
C ILE A 232 -18.88 -0.46 11.93
N ASP A 233 -20.13 -0.27 12.37
CA ASP A 233 -21.13 -1.34 12.47
C ASP A 233 -21.49 -1.91 11.09
N ALA A 234 -21.58 -1.05 10.07
CA ALA A 234 -21.88 -1.47 8.70
C ALA A 234 -20.73 -2.27 8.08
N ILE A 235 -19.48 -1.84 8.28
CA ILE A 235 -18.30 -2.57 7.80
C ILE A 235 -18.22 -3.92 8.51
N ASP A 236 -18.29 -3.95 9.84
CA ASP A 236 -18.23 -5.21 10.62
C ASP A 236 -19.36 -6.17 10.23
N GLY A 237 -20.59 -5.67 10.07
CA GLY A 237 -21.74 -6.44 9.61
C GLY A 237 -21.66 -6.95 8.17
N SER A 238 -20.71 -6.46 7.36
CA SER A 238 -20.42 -6.97 6.02
C SER A 238 -19.34 -8.07 6.02
N LEU A 239 -18.55 -8.18 7.08
CA LEU A 239 -17.48 -9.16 7.15
C LEU A 239 -18.05 -10.53 7.54
N VAL A 240 -17.69 -11.55 6.77
CA VAL A 240 -18.07 -12.94 7.03
C VAL A 240 -16.87 -13.82 7.40
N GLY A 241 -15.67 -13.25 7.35
CA GLY A 241 -14.42 -13.81 7.81
C GLY A 241 -13.31 -12.76 7.71
N ASP A 242 -12.39 -12.73 8.67
CA ASP A 242 -11.24 -11.81 8.67
C ASP A 242 -10.07 -12.46 9.42
N ALA A 243 -8.88 -12.36 8.86
CA ALA A 243 -7.66 -12.93 9.40
C ALA A 243 -6.44 -12.07 9.04
N ALA A 244 -5.97 -11.32 10.04
CA ALA A 244 -4.78 -10.49 9.96
C ALA A 244 -3.67 -10.97 10.92
N SER A 245 -2.43 -10.97 10.44
CA SER A 245 -1.24 -11.26 11.25
C SER A 245 -0.01 -10.55 10.67
N GLY A 246 0.96 -10.21 11.52
CA GLY A 246 2.23 -9.59 11.12
C GLY A 246 2.45 -8.19 11.67
N LYS A 247 3.72 -7.77 11.72
CA LYS A 247 4.19 -6.54 12.39
C LYS A 247 3.53 -5.26 11.85
N TYR A 248 3.30 -5.18 10.54
CA TYR A 248 2.87 -3.95 9.87
C TYR A 248 1.36 -3.85 9.64
N VAL A 249 0.55 -4.72 10.24
CA VAL A 249 -0.90 -4.81 9.97
C VAL A 249 -1.74 -4.98 11.24
N ALA A 250 -1.26 -4.42 12.35
CA ALA A 250 -1.89 -4.57 13.67
C ALA A 250 -3.32 -4.00 13.75
N GLU A 251 -3.61 -2.98 12.94
CA GLU A 251 -4.92 -2.31 12.89
C GLU A 251 -5.66 -2.62 11.57
N ALA A 252 -5.43 -3.82 11.01
CA ALA A 252 -6.21 -4.34 9.89
C ALA A 252 -7.56 -4.91 10.39
N ASN A 253 -8.66 -4.46 9.77
CA ASN A 253 -10.03 -4.75 10.16
C ASN A 253 -10.89 -5.28 9.00
N GLY A 254 -10.26 -5.85 7.97
CA GLY A 254 -10.92 -6.62 6.91
C GLY A 254 -11.41 -5.83 5.70
N MET A 255 -11.38 -4.50 5.68
CA MET A 255 -11.76 -3.73 4.49
C MET A 255 -11.01 -2.40 4.41
N SER A 256 -10.38 -2.15 3.26
CA SER A 256 -9.69 -0.88 3.00
C SER A 256 -10.54 0.08 2.17
N VAL A 257 -10.13 1.34 2.14
CA VAL A 257 -10.68 2.40 1.30
C VAL A 257 -9.53 3.20 0.71
N PHE A 258 -9.70 3.73 -0.50
CA PHE A 258 -8.73 4.63 -1.09
C PHE A 258 -8.67 5.93 -0.28
N ALA A 259 -7.52 6.22 0.33
CA ALA A 259 -7.34 7.36 1.21
C ALA A 259 -5.89 7.87 1.22
N PRO A 260 -5.43 8.48 0.11
CA PRO A 260 -4.11 9.07 0.06
C PRO A 260 -4.02 10.31 0.97
N THR A 261 -2.83 10.58 1.53
CA THR A 261 -2.63 11.69 2.50
C THR A 261 -1.75 12.84 2.01
N HIS A 262 -1.08 12.67 0.88
CA HIS A 262 -0.33 13.74 0.23
C HIS A 262 -1.19 14.44 -0.84
N TYR A 263 -0.87 15.69 -1.19
CA TYR A 263 -1.59 16.48 -2.19
C TYR A 263 -0.86 16.41 -3.53
N GLY A 264 -1.63 16.53 -4.61
CA GLY A 264 -1.21 16.18 -5.97
C GLY A 264 -2.10 15.13 -6.64
N PHE A 265 -3.07 14.58 -5.90
CA PHE A 265 -3.95 13.49 -6.35
C PHE A 265 -5.35 13.93 -6.79
N PHE A 266 -5.64 15.23 -6.86
CA PHE A 266 -6.91 15.76 -7.41
C PHE A 266 -6.60 17.06 -8.13
N ARG A 267 -5.82 16.96 -9.22
CA ARG A 267 -5.49 18.11 -10.06
C ARG A 267 -6.56 18.29 -11.14
N PRO A 268 -6.86 19.52 -11.58
CA PRO A 268 -7.75 19.72 -12.72
C PRO A 268 -7.25 18.99 -13.98
N GLU A 269 -8.18 18.48 -14.80
CA GLU A 269 -7.85 17.83 -16.07
C GLU A 269 -6.86 18.67 -16.91
N GLY A 270 -5.82 18.01 -17.42
CA GLY A 270 -4.81 18.65 -18.27
C GLY A 270 -3.57 19.18 -17.56
N THR A 271 -3.43 18.99 -16.24
CA THR A 271 -2.14 19.20 -15.58
C THR A 271 -1.13 18.14 -15.99
N SER A 272 0.08 18.55 -16.38
CA SER A 272 1.15 17.67 -16.86
C SER A 272 1.91 16.93 -15.73
N ILE A 273 1.28 16.73 -14.58
CA ILE A 273 1.83 16.05 -13.40
C ILE A 273 1.08 14.74 -13.23
N ASP A 274 1.79 13.71 -12.76
CA ASP A 274 1.22 12.42 -12.42
C ASP A 274 0.21 12.60 -11.26
N ASP A 275 -1.07 12.41 -11.56
CA ASP A 275 -2.18 12.51 -10.63
C ASP A 275 -2.70 11.10 -10.33
N PHE A 276 -2.73 10.71 -9.06
CA PHE A 276 -3.08 9.35 -8.66
C PHE A 276 -4.58 9.07 -8.72
N ASP A 277 -5.47 10.05 -8.61
CA ASP A 277 -6.89 9.83 -8.91
C ASP A 277 -7.05 9.45 -10.38
N HIS A 278 -6.38 10.16 -11.28
CA HIS A 278 -6.37 9.84 -12.71
C HIS A 278 -5.59 8.56 -13.07
N GLN A 279 -4.46 8.29 -12.40
CA GLN A 279 -3.63 7.11 -12.66
C GLN A 279 -4.22 5.83 -12.06
N ALA A 280 -4.90 5.93 -10.92
CA ALA A 280 -5.64 4.82 -10.33
C ALA A 280 -7.09 4.74 -10.85
N GLY A 281 -7.59 5.78 -11.52
CA GLY A 281 -8.95 5.86 -12.04
C GLY A 281 -10.00 5.84 -10.93
N TYR A 282 -9.74 6.48 -9.80
CA TYR A 282 -10.64 6.45 -8.65
C TYR A 282 -11.96 7.17 -8.97
N ASP A 283 -11.90 8.35 -9.59
CA ASP A 283 -13.02 9.12 -10.18
C ASP A 283 -13.97 8.27 -11.05
N LYS A 284 -13.44 7.23 -11.71
CA LYS A 284 -14.22 6.36 -12.60
C LYS A 284 -14.97 5.27 -11.84
N THR A 285 -14.61 4.97 -10.60
CA THR A 285 -15.26 3.93 -9.79
C THR A 285 -16.70 4.33 -9.45
N SER A 286 -17.59 3.34 -9.37
CA SER A 286 -18.98 3.59 -8.94
C SER A 286 -19.03 4.11 -7.49
N PHE A 287 -18.09 3.69 -6.65
CA PHE A 287 -18.00 4.13 -5.25
C PHE A 287 -17.68 5.62 -5.12
N ALA A 288 -16.69 6.13 -5.87
CA ALA A 288 -16.37 7.55 -5.89
C ALA A 288 -17.57 8.39 -6.36
N LYS A 289 -18.27 7.95 -7.41
CA LYS A 289 -19.43 8.67 -7.97
C LYS A 289 -20.64 8.72 -7.04
N ASP A 290 -20.82 7.69 -6.22
CA ASP A 290 -22.02 7.53 -5.40
C ASP A 290 -21.81 7.97 -3.94
N THR A 291 -20.60 8.36 -3.55
CA THR A 291 -20.25 8.79 -2.18
C THR A 291 -19.57 10.16 -2.19
N THR A 292 -19.60 10.84 -1.04
CA THR A 292 -18.89 12.12 -0.88
C THR A 292 -17.45 11.96 -0.39
N TRP A 293 -16.81 10.82 -0.67
CA TRP A 293 -15.51 10.50 -0.11
C TRP A 293 -14.38 11.28 -0.81
N ASP A 294 -14.49 11.45 -2.12
CA ASP A 294 -13.58 12.29 -2.92
C ASP A 294 -13.53 13.74 -2.40
N GLU A 295 -14.65 14.33 -1.99
CA GLU A 295 -14.64 15.68 -1.42
C GLU A 295 -13.98 15.73 -0.03
N VAL A 296 -14.10 14.66 0.77
CA VAL A 296 -13.36 14.53 2.05
C VAL A 296 -11.85 14.45 1.78
N LEU A 297 -11.44 13.64 0.81
CA LEU A 297 -10.03 13.50 0.42
C LEU A 297 -9.46 14.80 -0.15
N ALA A 298 -10.21 15.49 -1.01
CA ALA A 298 -9.83 16.78 -1.57
C ALA A 298 -9.63 17.83 -0.47
N LYS A 299 -10.46 17.81 0.59
CA LYS A 299 -10.31 18.68 1.76
C LYS A 299 -9.07 18.30 2.60
N ALA A 300 -8.80 17.01 2.76
CA ALA A 300 -7.75 16.51 3.64
C ALA A 300 -6.33 16.51 3.03
N GLY A 301 -6.17 16.66 1.72
CA GLY A 301 -4.86 16.58 1.07
C GLY A 301 -3.86 17.66 1.54
N LYS A 302 -2.61 17.27 1.86
CA LYS A 302 -1.50 18.19 2.20
C LYS A 302 -0.41 18.27 1.13
N ASP A 303 -0.04 19.47 0.69
CA ASP A 303 1.08 19.64 -0.24
C ASP A 303 2.38 19.06 0.30
N SER A 304 3.19 18.50 -0.60
CA SER A 304 4.44 17.85 -0.20
C SER A 304 5.31 18.84 0.59
N TRP A 305 6.06 18.35 1.58
CA TRP A 305 6.97 19.20 2.34
C TRP A 305 7.92 20.00 1.42
N SER A 306 8.39 19.38 0.34
CA SER A 306 9.25 20.02 -0.66
C SER A 306 8.52 21.14 -1.42
N ASN A 307 7.27 20.93 -1.86
CA ASN A 307 6.47 21.98 -2.49
C ASN A 307 6.19 23.13 -1.52
N ASN A 308 5.86 22.83 -0.28
CA ASN A 308 5.67 23.85 0.76
C ASN A 308 6.95 24.65 1.05
N ALA A 309 8.11 23.99 1.09
CA ALA A 309 9.40 24.66 1.22
C ALA A 309 9.70 25.55 0.01
N LEU A 310 9.41 25.07 -1.21
CA LEU A 310 9.60 25.83 -2.44
C LEU A 310 8.64 27.03 -2.55
N LYS A 311 7.39 26.89 -2.11
CA LYS A 311 6.41 27.99 -1.98
C LYS A 311 6.91 29.05 -1.00
N LYS A 312 7.47 28.63 0.15
CA LYS A 312 8.05 29.55 1.15
C LYS A 312 9.23 30.36 0.63
N VAL A 313 9.98 29.86 -0.36
CA VAL A 313 11.06 30.62 -1.03
C VAL A 313 10.58 31.36 -2.29
N GLY A 314 9.26 31.44 -2.50
CA GLY A 314 8.65 32.33 -3.50
C GLY A 314 8.25 31.67 -4.82
N LEU A 315 8.28 30.33 -4.95
CA LEU A 315 7.80 29.67 -6.15
C LEU A 315 6.26 29.62 -6.17
N SER A 316 5.66 30.08 -7.27
CA SER A 316 4.22 29.91 -7.54
C SER A 316 3.87 28.46 -7.84
N GLU A 317 2.61 28.05 -7.61
CA GLU A 317 2.11 26.72 -8.00
C GLU A 317 2.37 26.38 -9.46
N GLY A 318 2.06 27.28 -10.40
CA GLY A 318 2.34 27.04 -11.82
C GLY A 318 3.82 26.86 -12.17
N ALA A 319 4.75 27.30 -11.30
CA ALA A 319 6.18 27.05 -11.48
C ALA A 319 6.56 25.65 -10.95
N LEU A 320 6.00 25.25 -9.81
CA LEU A 320 6.14 23.89 -9.29
C LEU A 320 5.58 22.86 -10.26
N ASP A 321 4.44 23.17 -10.88
CA ASP A 321 3.79 22.26 -11.80
C ASP A 321 4.61 22.00 -13.05
N LYS A 322 5.27 23.05 -13.58
CA LYS A 322 6.23 22.93 -14.68
C LYS A 322 7.47 22.13 -14.28
N ILE A 323 7.94 22.28 -13.04
CA ILE A 323 9.08 21.50 -12.52
C ILE A 323 8.70 20.02 -12.45
N HIS A 324 7.58 19.69 -11.81
CA HIS A 324 7.08 18.31 -11.69
C HIS A 324 6.83 17.69 -13.06
N ALA A 325 6.18 18.42 -13.97
CA ALA A 325 5.91 17.94 -15.32
C ALA A 325 7.18 17.63 -16.11
N ASN A 326 8.17 18.51 -16.05
CA ASN A 326 9.43 18.31 -16.75
C ASN A 326 10.23 17.15 -16.15
N VAL A 327 10.20 16.99 -14.82
CA VAL A 327 10.80 15.85 -14.12
C VAL A 327 10.11 14.54 -14.49
N ASN A 328 8.79 14.48 -14.48
CA ASN A 328 8.03 13.28 -14.82
C ASN A 328 8.23 12.86 -16.27
N GLN A 329 8.16 13.80 -17.22
CA GLN A 329 8.38 13.56 -18.65
C GLN A 329 9.79 12.99 -18.95
N HIS A 330 10.77 13.27 -18.09
CA HIS A 330 12.15 12.82 -18.26
C HIS A 330 12.62 11.89 -17.14
N LYS A 331 11.70 11.34 -16.32
CA LYS A 331 12.02 10.67 -15.05
C LYS A 331 13.11 9.62 -15.21
N GLY A 332 13.00 8.72 -16.19
CA GLY A 332 14.01 7.69 -16.45
C GLY A 332 15.39 8.23 -16.90
N LYS A 333 15.43 9.32 -17.67
CA LYS A 333 16.69 9.97 -18.08
C LYS A 333 17.33 10.74 -16.92
N VAL A 334 16.51 11.40 -16.11
CA VAL A 334 16.95 12.20 -14.96
C VAL A 334 17.42 11.29 -13.82
N THR A 335 16.66 10.26 -13.45
CA THR A 335 17.06 9.29 -12.42
C THR A 335 18.30 8.50 -12.84
N GLY A 336 18.40 8.10 -14.11
CA GLY A 336 19.60 7.46 -14.66
C GLY A 336 20.83 8.37 -14.58
N ALA A 337 20.70 9.65 -14.98
CA ALA A 337 21.78 10.61 -14.91
C ALA A 337 22.20 10.94 -13.47
N LEU A 338 21.24 11.09 -12.54
CA LEU A 338 21.52 11.37 -11.13
C LEU A 338 22.11 10.15 -10.40
N GLY A 339 21.66 8.93 -10.73
CA GLY A 339 22.28 7.69 -10.25
C GLY A 339 23.73 7.56 -10.73
N PHE A 340 23.98 7.89 -12.00
CA PHE A 340 25.34 7.94 -12.55
C PHE A 340 26.21 8.99 -11.84
N ALA A 341 25.67 10.18 -11.63
CA ALA A 341 26.31 11.28 -10.90
C ALA A 341 26.60 10.89 -9.44
N SER A 342 25.70 10.16 -8.80
CA SER A 342 25.84 9.63 -7.44
C SER A 342 27.02 8.67 -7.34
N PHE A 343 27.20 7.80 -8.31
CA PHE A 343 28.34 6.88 -8.39
C PHE A 343 29.67 7.61 -8.67
N ALA A 344 29.67 8.60 -9.56
CA ALA A 344 30.84 9.46 -9.78
C ALA A 344 31.26 10.15 -8.46
N GLY A 345 30.29 10.63 -7.68
CA GLY A 345 30.54 11.21 -6.36
C GLY A 345 31.12 10.22 -5.36
N TRP A 346 30.73 8.95 -5.42
CA TRP A 346 31.31 7.91 -4.58
C TRP A 346 32.79 7.65 -4.92
N LEU A 347 33.14 7.57 -6.21
CA LEU A 347 34.53 7.41 -6.65
C LEU A 347 35.41 8.59 -6.24
N ASN A 348 34.90 9.81 -6.37
CA ASN A 348 35.60 11.01 -5.90
C ASN A 348 35.82 10.97 -4.38
N ALA A 349 34.84 10.50 -3.62
CA ALA A 349 34.98 10.34 -2.17
C ALA A 349 36.10 9.34 -1.81
N VAL A 350 36.21 8.24 -2.55
CA VAL A 350 37.32 7.26 -2.39
C VAL A 350 38.67 7.88 -2.77
N ASN A 351 38.74 8.68 -3.83
CA ASN A 351 39.95 9.40 -4.20
C ASN A 351 40.36 10.43 -3.14
N ALA A 352 39.39 11.16 -2.57
CA ALA A 352 39.62 12.14 -1.52
C ALA A 352 40.20 11.46 -0.27
N TRP A 353 39.67 10.28 0.10
CA TRP A 353 40.21 9.47 1.19
C TRP A 353 41.68 9.09 0.96
N ARG A 354 42.04 8.74 -0.28
CA ARG A 354 43.43 8.41 -0.66
C ARG A 354 44.33 9.63 -0.80
N GLY A 355 43.82 10.84 -0.60
CA GLY A 355 44.54 12.09 -0.85
C GLY A 355 44.85 12.32 -2.33
N ALA A 356 44.11 11.68 -3.23
CA ALA A 356 44.29 11.78 -4.67
C ALA A 356 43.42 12.90 -5.26
N GLU A 357 43.93 13.54 -6.31
CA GLU A 357 43.15 14.45 -7.16
C GLU A 357 41.99 13.69 -7.82
N PRO A 358 40.88 14.39 -8.16
CA PRO A 358 39.73 13.73 -8.73
C PRO A 358 40.10 13.22 -10.12
N SER A 359 39.91 11.91 -10.35
CA SER A 359 40.03 11.33 -11.68
C SER A 359 38.78 11.65 -12.50
N GLY A 360 38.93 11.77 -13.82
CA GLY A 360 37.77 11.71 -14.71
C GLY A 360 36.97 10.41 -14.49
N PHE A 361 35.71 10.41 -14.90
CA PHE A 361 34.84 9.24 -14.80
C PHE A 361 34.18 8.97 -16.14
N LEU A 362 34.53 7.84 -16.77
CA LEU A 362 34.13 7.48 -18.13
C LEU A 362 34.46 8.62 -19.11
N PHE A 363 33.44 9.28 -19.67
CA PHE A 363 33.59 10.41 -20.60
C PHE A 363 33.64 11.78 -19.90
N LEU A 364 33.45 11.84 -18.58
CA LEU A 364 33.57 13.08 -17.82
C LEU A 364 35.03 13.34 -17.48
N GLY A 365 35.53 14.52 -17.85
CA GLY A 365 36.80 15.02 -17.33
C GLY A 365 36.75 15.25 -15.80
N PRO A 366 37.91 15.38 -15.12
CA PRO A 366 38.02 15.54 -13.67
C PRO A 366 37.06 16.57 -13.06
N THR A 367 37.02 17.79 -13.61
CA THR A 367 36.17 18.87 -13.11
C THR A 367 34.68 18.55 -13.25
N ALA A 368 34.27 17.98 -14.39
CA ALA A 368 32.88 17.59 -14.61
C ALA A 368 32.45 16.43 -13.71
N ALA A 369 33.36 15.49 -13.41
CA ALA A 369 33.13 14.40 -12.48
C ALA A 369 32.92 14.91 -11.04
N VAL A 370 33.64 15.95 -10.61
CA VAL A 370 33.43 16.59 -9.30
C VAL A 370 32.04 17.23 -9.20
N TYR A 371 31.63 18.01 -10.21
CA TYR A 371 30.29 18.62 -10.21
C TYR A 371 29.17 17.58 -10.26
N ALA A 372 29.34 16.53 -11.08
CA ALA A 372 28.43 15.39 -11.08
C ALA A 372 28.37 14.75 -9.68
N GLY A 373 29.51 14.55 -9.03
CA GLY A 373 29.55 14.01 -7.68
C GLY A 373 28.84 14.86 -6.63
N VAL A 374 28.92 16.18 -6.70
CA VAL A 374 28.15 17.10 -5.85
C VAL A 374 26.65 16.94 -6.11
N ALA A 375 26.22 16.98 -7.38
CA ALA A 375 24.82 16.83 -7.75
C ALA A 375 24.24 15.46 -7.32
N GLY A 376 25.00 14.38 -7.53
CA GLY A 376 24.65 13.04 -7.10
C GLY A 376 24.63 12.85 -5.58
N SER A 377 25.42 13.63 -4.82
CA SER A 377 25.34 13.65 -3.36
C SER A 377 24.07 14.34 -2.86
N GLY A 378 23.67 15.44 -3.53
CA GLY A 378 22.40 16.10 -3.26
C GLY A 378 21.20 15.19 -3.55
N TYR A 379 21.24 14.46 -4.67
CA TYR A 379 20.22 13.47 -5.01
C TYR A 379 20.10 12.37 -3.94
N ASP A 380 21.20 11.76 -3.51
CA ASP A 380 21.20 10.75 -2.45
C ASP A 380 20.65 11.32 -1.13
N ALA A 381 20.97 12.57 -0.78
CA ALA A 381 20.48 13.20 0.44
C ALA A 381 18.96 13.41 0.40
N ILE A 382 18.41 13.77 -0.77
CA ILE A 382 16.97 13.89 -0.97
C ILE A 382 16.30 12.53 -0.83
N GLN A 383 16.85 11.49 -1.47
CA GLN A 383 16.31 10.12 -1.40
C GLN A 383 16.35 9.59 0.04
N ALA A 384 17.50 9.71 0.73
CA ALA A 384 17.64 9.29 2.11
C ALA A 384 16.71 10.08 3.05
N GLY A 385 16.53 11.38 2.82
CA GLY A 385 15.58 12.20 3.56
C GLY A 385 14.13 11.76 3.35
N GLN A 386 13.75 11.41 2.12
CA GLN A 386 12.44 10.84 1.81
C GLN A 386 12.23 9.47 2.46
N SER A 387 13.21 8.57 2.39
CA SER A 387 13.18 7.28 3.07
C SER A 387 13.09 7.42 4.59
N MET A 388 13.81 8.39 5.18
CA MET A 388 13.77 8.65 6.63
C MET A 388 12.43 9.23 7.06
N TYR A 389 11.88 10.16 6.27
CA TYR A 389 10.53 10.67 6.48
C TYR A 389 9.52 9.52 6.42
N HIS A 390 9.56 8.73 5.35
CA HIS A 390 8.69 7.56 5.18
C HIS A 390 8.83 6.56 6.34
N ALA A 391 10.05 6.24 6.78
CA ALA A 391 10.29 5.38 7.93
C ALA A 391 9.71 5.94 9.24
N ALA A 392 9.80 7.26 9.44
CA ALA A 392 9.35 7.92 10.66
C ALA A 392 7.83 8.13 10.70
N THR A 393 7.25 8.55 9.58
CA THR A 393 5.85 9.01 9.52
C THR A 393 4.90 8.00 8.92
N VAL A 394 5.39 6.99 8.20
CA VAL A 394 4.55 5.95 7.57
C VAL A 394 4.81 4.61 8.22
N LEU A 395 6.06 4.16 8.30
CA LEU A 395 6.39 2.86 8.90
C LEU A 395 6.34 2.86 10.42
N HIS A 396 6.53 4.05 11.04
CA HIS A 396 6.78 4.20 12.47
C HIS A 396 7.86 3.23 13.00
N ASP A 397 8.86 2.92 12.17
CA ASP A 397 9.86 1.90 12.45
C ASP A 397 11.20 2.57 12.77
N SER A 398 11.60 2.52 14.04
CA SER A 398 12.84 3.13 14.51
C SER A 398 14.08 2.59 13.81
N ASP A 399 14.10 1.31 13.43
CA ASP A 399 15.26 0.74 12.75
C ASP A 399 15.31 1.18 11.29
N ALA A 400 14.16 1.30 10.62
CA ALA A 400 14.09 1.92 9.30
C ALA A 400 14.51 3.40 9.32
N VAL A 401 14.15 4.15 10.37
CA VAL A 401 14.60 5.55 10.58
C VAL A 401 16.12 5.60 10.74
N VAL A 402 16.68 4.72 11.58
CA VAL A 402 18.14 4.66 11.78
C VAL A 402 18.87 4.27 10.49
N ASN A 403 18.37 3.29 9.75
CA ASN A 403 18.92 2.89 8.46
C ASN A 403 18.90 4.04 7.45
N SER A 404 17.79 4.77 7.36
CA SER A 404 17.70 5.95 6.50
C SER A 404 18.60 7.10 6.99
N GLY A 405 18.82 7.20 8.31
CA GLY A 405 19.79 8.10 8.92
C GLY A 405 21.23 7.80 8.50
N PHE A 406 21.61 6.52 8.40
CA PHE A 406 22.90 6.12 7.84
C PHE A 406 23.04 6.52 6.37
N ASP A 407 21.99 6.38 5.56
CA ASP A 407 22.00 6.80 4.16
C ASP A 407 22.13 8.33 4.03
N LEU A 408 21.48 9.10 4.90
CA LEU A 408 21.61 10.56 4.95
C LEU A 408 23.02 10.99 5.38
N ALA A 409 23.59 10.33 6.38
CA ALA A 409 24.97 10.57 6.83
C ALA A 409 25.98 10.21 5.72
N ARG A 410 25.75 9.13 4.98
CA ARG A 410 26.55 8.77 3.81
C ARG A 410 26.45 9.85 2.72
N ALA A 411 25.25 10.33 2.41
CA ALA A 411 25.06 11.39 1.43
C ALA A 411 25.79 12.69 1.84
N GLY A 412 25.71 13.07 3.12
CA GLY A 412 26.40 14.23 3.67
C GLY A 412 27.92 14.11 3.63
N THR A 413 28.47 12.96 4.06
CA THR A 413 29.92 12.71 3.96
C THR A 413 30.40 12.66 2.51
N LYS A 414 29.60 12.10 1.60
CA LYS A 414 29.88 12.12 0.17
C LYS A 414 29.91 13.54 -0.39
N ALA A 415 28.96 14.40 0.02
CA ALA A 415 28.92 15.80 -0.37
C ALA A 415 30.17 16.56 0.11
N VAL A 416 30.57 16.40 1.37
CA VAL A 416 31.77 17.04 1.94
C VAL A 416 33.04 16.58 1.21
N ALA A 417 33.15 15.28 0.90
CA ALA A 417 34.29 14.74 0.17
C ALA A 417 34.42 15.32 -1.26
N ASN A 418 33.28 15.47 -1.96
CA ASN A 418 33.25 16.06 -3.31
C ASN A 418 33.48 17.57 -3.29
N LEU A 419 32.84 18.29 -2.37
CA LEU A 419 33.00 19.74 -2.22
C LEU A 419 34.43 20.11 -1.81
N GLY A 420 35.14 19.25 -1.09
CA GLY A 420 36.55 19.49 -0.71
C GLY A 420 37.51 19.66 -1.89
N TYR A 421 37.13 19.27 -3.11
CA TYR A 421 37.89 19.54 -4.33
C TYR A 421 37.71 20.94 -4.91
N ILE A 422 36.61 21.63 -4.54
CA ILE A 422 36.23 22.93 -5.12
C ILE A 422 36.07 24.04 -4.07
N VAL A 423 35.82 23.69 -2.81
CA VAL A 423 35.67 24.60 -1.67
C VAL A 423 36.89 24.44 -0.75
N PRO A 424 37.81 25.42 -0.73
CA PRO A 424 39.05 25.35 0.07
C PRO A 424 38.81 25.06 1.55
N GLU A 425 37.73 25.57 2.13
CA GLU A 425 37.36 25.43 3.53
C GLU A 425 36.97 23.98 3.89
N LEU A 426 36.50 23.20 2.91
CA LEU A 426 36.10 21.81 3.10
C LEU A 426 37.23 20.81 2.81
N LYS A 427 38.31 21.27 2.18
CA LYS A 427 39.49 20.44 1.83
C LYS A 427 40.09 19.67 3.02
N PRO A 428 40.23 20.25 4.24
CA PRO A 428 40.77 19.52 5.39
C PRO A 428 39.91 18.32 5.83
N TYR A 429 38.62 18.36 5.54
CA TYR A 429 37.64 17.33 5.95
C TYR A 429 37.41 16.27 4.87
N ALA A 430 37.88 16.52 3.64
CA ALA A 430 37.57 15.69 2.47
C ALA A 430 38.04 14.25 2.59
N ALA A 431 39.25 14.02 3.14
CA ALA A 431 39.79 12.67 3.30
C ALA A 431 39.01 11.85 4.34
N THR A 432 38.67 12.45 5.48
CA THR A 432 37.85 11.81 6.51
C THR A 432 36.44 11.54 6.03
N ALA A 433 35.82 12.51 5.36
CA ALA A 433 34.49 12.35 4.78
C ALA A 433 34.47 11.27 3.68
N GLY A 434 35.54 11.19 2.88
CA GLY A 434 35.74 10.13 1.89
C GLY A 434 35.81 8.74 2.51
N MET A 435 36.58 8.59 3.59
CA MET A 435 36.68 7.34 4.35
C MET A 435 35.32 6.91 4.92
N LEU A 436 34.59 7.85 5.53
CA LEU A 436 33.26 7.57 6.10
C LEU A 436 32.24 7.18 5.02
N THR A 437 32.28 7.84 3.85
CA THR A 437 31.44 7.49 2.69
C THR A 437 31.73 6.08 2.18
N PHE A 438 33.01 5.68 2.20
CA PHE A 438 33.43 4.33 1.81
C PHE A 438 32.95 3.32 2.85
N LEU A 439 33.26 3.54 4.13
CA LEU A 439 33.00 2.59 5.21
C LEU A 439 31.52 2.44 5.60
N SER A 440 30.66 3.37 5.19
CA SER A 440 29.26 3.42 5.64
C SER A 440 28.45 2.13 5.44
N PRO A 441 28.59 1.34 4.36
CA PRO A 441 27.84 0.09 4.21
C PRO A 441 28.17 -0.91 5.32
N TRP A 442 29.45 -1.07 5.65
CA TRP A 442 29.90 -1.98 6.71
C TRP A 442 29.51 -1.52 8.10
N ILE A 443 29.49 -0.21 8.35
CA ILE A 443 29.01 0.35 9.63
C ILE A 443 27.53 0.04 9.81
N ARG A 444 26.73 0.15 8.75
CA ARG A 444 25.30 -0.20 8.76
C ARG A 444 25.08 -1.69 8.98
N ASP A 445 25.85 -2.55 8.32
CA ASP A 445 25.72 -4.01 8.47
C ASP A 445 26.00 -4.45 9.92
N VAL A 446 26.99 -3.85 10.59
CA VAL A 446 27.26 -4.11 12.02
C VAL A 446 26.10 -3.66 12.91
N TYR A 447 25.49 -2.50 12.61
CA TYR A 447 24.29 -2.05 13.32
C TYR A 447 23.11 -3.00 13.09
N SER A 448 22.86 -3.42 11.84
CA SER A 448 21.76 -4.34 11.50
C SER A 448 21.88 -5.68 12.23
N ILE A 449 23.08 -6.26 12.25
CA ILE A 449 23.35 -7.51 12.98
C ILE A 449 23.08 -7.34 14.48
N TYR A 450 23.45 -6.19 15.04
CA TYR A 450 23.20 -5.88 16.45
C TYR A 450 21.71 -5.64 16.75
N SER A 451 20.98 -4.95 15.86
CA SER A 451 19.54 -4.72 16.00
C SER A 451 18.76 -6.01 15.88
N GLU A 452 19.06 -6.86 14.89
CA GLU A 452 18.46 -8.19 14.72
C GLU A 452 18.70 -9.05 15.98
N TYR A 453 19.94 -9.09 16.49
CA TYR A 453 20.24 -9.79 17.74
C TYR A 453 19.38 -9.27 18.91
N LYS A 454 19.20 -7.95 19.02
CA LYS A 454 18.39 -7.34 20.08
C LYS A 454 16.91 -7.69 19.92
N GLN A 455 16.36 -7.64 18.71
CA GLN A 455 14.96 -7.98 18.44
C GLN A 455 14.67 -9.47 18.73
N VAL A 456 15.60 -10.37 18.37
CA VAL A 456 15.52 -11.80 18.70
C VAL A 456 15.61 -12.02 20.21
N ARG A 457 16.54 -11.36 20.90
CA ARG A 457 16.69 -11.43 22.36
C ARG A 457 15.44 -10.94 23.09
N ASP A 458 14.80 -9.89 22.57
CA ASP A 458 13.65 -9.23 23.18
C ASP A 458 12.30 -9.83 22.73
N GLY A 459 12.30 -10.90 21.91
CA GLY A 459 11.10 -11.66 21.50
C GLY A 459 10.23 -11.02 20.41
N ILE A 460 10.67 -9.89 19.84
CA ILE A 460 9.89 -9.03 18.95
C ILE A 460 9.65 -9.67 17.58
N GLU A 461 10.65 -10.33 16.98
CA GLU A 461 10.53 -10.98 15.67
C GLU A 461 9.69 -12.26 15.68
N LEU A 462 9.43 -12.83 16.86
CA LEU A 462 8.59 -14.02 17.01
C LEU A 462 7.12 -13.67 17.33
N GLY A 463 6.77 -12.38 17.34
CA GLY A 463 5.43 -11.93 17.71
C GLY A 463 5.05 -12.27 19.16
N GLN A 464 6.05 -12.46 20.04
CA GLN A 464 5.82 -12.87 21.43
C GLN A 464 6.10 -11.70 22.37
N THR A 465 5.08 -11.27 23.11
CA THR A 465 5.32 -10.50 24.34
C THR A 465 5.59 -11.48 25.50
N PRO A 466 6.28 -11.08 26.58
CA PRO A 466 6.71 -11.99 27.65
C PRO A 466 5.59 -12.76 28.36
N ASN A 467 4.31 -12.41 28.14
CA ASN A 467 3.15 -12.99 28.84
C ASN A 467 2.05 -13.51 27.89
N MET A 468 2.32 -13.72 26.59
CA MET A 468 1.29 -14.10 25.62
C MET A 468 1.14 -15.64 25.49
N PRO A 469 -0.05 -16.23 25.70
CA PRO A 469 -0.31 -17.64 25.41
C PRO A 469 -0.26 -17.94 23.90
N SER A 470 0.20 -19.12 23.51
CA SER A 470 0.39 -19.57 22.11
C SER A 470 -0.88 -19.55 21.23
N VAL A 471 -2.07 -19.52 21.84
CA VAL A 471 -3.37 -19.44 21.16
C VAL A 471 -3.75 -18.00 20.77
N GLU A 472 -3.17 -16.98 21.44
CA GLU A 472 -3.43 -15.56 21.13
C GLU A 472 -2.61 -15.03 19.95
N GLN A 473 -1.59 -15.78 19.50
CA GLN A 473 -0.76 -15.40 18.34
C GLN A 473 -1.49 -15.48 16.98
N TRP A 474 -2.74 -15.94 16.95
CA TRP A 474 -3.57 -16.10 15.75
C TRP A 474 -4.94 -15.40 15.85
N GLY A 475 -5.19 -14.61 16.90
CA GLY A 475 -6.49 -14.68 17.58
C GLY A 475 -7.34 -13.42 17.75
N ALA A 476 -7.11 -12.29 17.07
CA ALA A 476 -8.04 -11.14 17.21
C ALA A 476 -9.07 -11.05 16.07
N ALA A 477 -8.62 -11.19 14.81
CA ALA A 477 -9.50 -11.20 13.64
C ALA A 477 -10.22 -12.56 13.48
N THR A 478 -9.48 -13.66 13.63
CA THR A 478 -10.04 -15.02 13.59
C THR A 478 -11.04 -15.25 14.73
N ALA A 479 -10.85 -14.63 15.90
CA ALA A 479 -11.78 -14.81 17.00
C ALA A 479 -13.16 -14.19 16.76
N ARG A 480 -13.27 -13.14 15.93
CA ARG A 480 -14.56 -12.46 15.67
C ARG A 480 -15.58 -13.37 14.97
N HIS A 481 -15.13 -14.30 14.12
CA HIS A 481 -16.04 -15.14 13.32
C HIS A 481 -15.91 -16.64 13.56
N TYR A 482 -14.84 -17.12 14.21
CA TYR A 482 -14.55 -18.56 14.34
C TYR A 482 -14.60 -19.08 15.80
N THR A 483 -15.09 -18.29 16.77
CA THR A 483 -15.05 -18.65 18.20
C THR A 483 -16.20 -19.52 18.71
N ASN A 484 -17.32 -19.63 17.99
CA ASN A 484 -18.49 -20.40 18.46
C ASN A 484 -18.89 -21.57 17.56
N ASP A 485 -18.41 -21.63 16.32
CA ASP A 485 -18.62 -22.79 15.44
C ASP A 485 -17.35 -23.64 15.47
N LYS A 486 -17.44 -24.85 16.03
CA LYS A 486 -16.36 -25.82 15.84
C LYS A 486 -16.38 -26.20 14.36
N LEU A 487 -15.38 -25.72 13.61
CA LEU A 487 -15.18 -26.07 12.20
C LEU A 487 -15.19 -27.60 11.95
N TRP A 488 -14.86 -28.39 12.97
CA TRP A 488 -14.81 -29.85 12.94
C TRP A 488 -16.13 -30.57 13.28
N ASP A 489 -17.15 -29.86 13.79
CA ASP A 489 -18.44 -30.49 14.15
C ASP A 489 -19.36 -30.70 12.93
N HIS A 490 -18.90 -30.29 11.73
CA HIS A 490 -19.59 -30.47 10.43
C HIS A 490 -18.72 -31.16 9.37
N ALA A 491 -17.72 -31.95 9.80
CA ALA A 491 -17.05 -32.94 8.96
C ALA A 491 -17.72 -34.30 9.14
#